data_AF-A0A7R9TLP0-F1
#
_entry.id   AF-A0A7R9TLP0-F1
#
_cell.length_a   1.000
_cell.length_b   1.000
_cell.length_c   1.000
_cell.angle_alpha   90.00
_cell.angle_beta   90.00
_cell.angle_gamma   90.00
#
_symmetry.space_group_name_H-M   'P 1'
#
loop_
_entity.id
_entity.type
_entity.pdbx_description
1 polymer ?
#
loop_
_entity_poly.entity_id
_entity_poly.type
_entity_poly.pdbx_seq_one_letter_code
_entity_poly.pdbx_strand_id
1 'polypeptide(L)'
;GDDDDDAGDARDGPIAPAMIVSDPKGIRQLVALLTTPLETYDPISVLRMSSYPRVMTLLLPANLRQLAATIARAVLRGETRVSTPEQVETLFKFIEVLIRDGDDGGGGVSLPNARAGEPMILCAGADRGVTVVNETRMRAVARWTNAMKFEITGAKFSAASPDHVYVASGLDYELVCGCWTRQAIAGGFSFRGDSRLLGMATSEAGAGKDIVAAWCESGNLIAARVER
;
A
#
# COMPACT_ATOMS: atom_id res chain seq x y z
N GLY A 1 38.11 45.02 -24.74
CA GLY A 1 38.70 44.21 -23.67
C GLY A 1 37.72 44.29 -22.53
N ASP A 2 36.75 43.39 -22.49
CA ASP A 2 36.81 42.02 -21.93
C ASP A 2 36.03 42.14 -20.61
N ASP A 3 34.76 41.73 -20.58
CA ASP A 3 34.28 40.36 -20.27
C ASP A 3 34.10 40.15 -18.75
N ASP A 4 33.10 39.34 -18.43
CA ASP A 4 32.65 38.78 -17.14
C ASP A 4 31.29 39.34 -16.68
N ASP A 5 30.17 38.76 -17.14
CA ASP A 5 29.54 37.51 -16.67
C ASP A 5 29.13 37.55 -15.18
N ASP A 6 27.83 37.71 -14.91
CA ASP A 6 27.16 36.76 -14.02
C ASP A 6 25.69 36.60 -14.42
N ALA A 7 25.33 35.35 -14.66
CA ALA A 7 24.12 34.91 -15.32
C ALA A 7 23.12 34.36 -14.31
N GLY A 8 21.91 34.91 -14.37
CA GLY A 8 20.62 34.25 -14.10
C GLY A 8 20.54 33.17 -13.02
N ASP A 9 20.23 33.57 -11.79
CA ASP A 9 19.59 32.69 -10.80
C ASP A 9 18.11 32.49 -11.18
N ALA A 10 17.86 31.43 -11.94
CA ALA A 10 16.52 31.02 -12.37
C ALA A 10 15.97 29.91 -11.45
N ARG A 11 15.19 30.34 -10.47
CA ARG A 11 13.91 29.73 -10.06
C ARG A 11 13.96 28.28 -9.58
N ASP A 12 14.29 28.10 -8.29
CA ASP A 12 13.84 26.94 -7.53
C ASP A 12 12.38 27.18 -7.07
N GLY A 13 11.45 26.91 -8.00
CA GLY A 13 10.01 26.93 -7.72
C GLY A 13 9.56 25.62 -7.08
N PRO A 14 8.47 25.62 -6.29
CA PRO A 14 7.97 24.42 -5.62
C PRO A 14 7.68 23.32 -6.64
N ILE A 15 8.36 22.17 -6.45
CA ILE A 15 8.19 20.96 -7.26
C ILE A 15 6.70 20.58 -7.22
N ALA A 16 6.02 20.75 -8.35
CA ALA A 16 4.63 20.35 -8.51
C ALA A 16 4.46 18.88 -8.08
N PRO A 17 3.35 18.51 -7.43
CA PRO A 17 3.12 17.13 -7.01
C PRO A 17 3.23 16.21 -8.23
N ALA A 18 4.00 15.13 -8.08
CA ALA A 18 4.23 14.14 -9.13
C ALA A 18 2.86 13.72 -9.71
N MET A 19 2.64 14.09 -10.97
CA MET A 19 1.41 13.78 -11.69
C MET A 19 1.37 12.26 -11.94
N ILE A 20 0.76 11.53 -11.01
CA ILE A 20 0.55 10.09 -11.14
C ILE A 20 -0.37 9.88 -12.33
N VAL A 21 0.13 9.24 -13.39
CA VAL A 21 -0.66 8.95 -14.57
C VAL A 21 -1.61 7.80 -14.21
N SER A 22 -2.89 8.13 -14.01
CA SER A 22 -3.95 7.18 -13.66
C SER A 22 -4.70 6.62 -14.88
N ASP A 23 -4.50 7.22 -16.07
CA ASP A 23 -5.16 6.76 -17.30
C ASP A 23 -4.61 5.40 -17.77
N PRO A 24 -5.44 4.36 -17.91
CA PRO A 24 -5.01 3.03 -18.37
C PRO A 24 -4.43 3.02 -19.80
N LYS A 25 -4.75 3.99 -20.67
CA LYS A 25 -4.09 4.10 -21.98
C LYS A 25 -2.70 4.72 -21.84
N GLY A 26 -2.57 5.82 -21.10
CA GLY A 26 -1.28 6.44 -20.77
C GLY A 26 -0.32 5.50 -20.04
N ILE A 27 -0.80 4.70 -19.08
CA ILE A 27 0.01 3.68 -18.39
C ILE A 27 0.55 2.64 -19.36
N ARG A 28 -0.27 2.12 -20.27
CA ARG A 28 0.19 1.13 -21.26
C ARG A 28 1.22 1.71 -22.21
N GLN A 29 1.04 2.96 -22.63
CA GLN A 29 2.01 3.67 -23.46
C GLN A 29 3.31 3.93 -22.70
N LEU A 30 3.25 4.30 -21.42
CA LEU A 30 4.42 4.47 -20.56
C LEU A 30 5.16 3.16 -20.35
N VAL A 31 4.45 2.07 -20.03
CA VAL A 31 5.04 0.75 -19.88
C VAL A 31 5.69 0.33 -21.20
N ALA A 32 5.00 0.47 -22.33
CA ALA A 32 5.56 0.16 -23.64
C ALA A 32 6.80 1.02 -23.97
N LEU A 33 6.77 2.32 -23.65
CA LEU A 33 7.90 3.24 -23.85
C LEU A 33 9.11 2.84 -23.00
N LEU A 34 8.89 2.28 -21.81
CA LEU A 34 9.94 1.84 -20.90
C LEU A 34 10.43 0.42 -21.22
N THR A 35 9.59 -0.48 -21.75
CA THR A 35 9.97 -1.86 -22.10
C THR A 35 10.57 -2.00 -23.49
N THR A 36 10.09 -1.25 -24.49
CA THR A 36 10.59 -1.35 -25.88
C THR A 36 12.10 -1.12 -25.99
N PRO A 37 12.69 -0.11 -25.30
CA PRO A 37 14.14 0.09 -25.32
C PRO A 37 14.92 -1.01 -24.61
N LEU A 38 14.34 -1.65 -23.58
CA LEU A 38 14.98 -2.76 -22.85
C LEU A 38 15.05 -4.06 -23.67
N GLU A 39 14.11 -4.24 -24.60
CA GLU A 39 14.08 -5.40 -25.50
C GLU A 39 14.96 -5.19 -26.74
N THR A 40 15.15 -3.93 -27.16
CA THR A 40 15.84 -3.59 -28.42
C THR A 40 17.30 -3.18 -28.23
N TYR A 41 17.64 -2.56 -27.09
CA TYR A 41 18.97 -2.02 -26.81
C TYR A 41 19.64 -2.74 -25.63
N ASP A 42 20.96 -2.58 -25.53
CA ASP A 42 21.73 -3.05 -24.39
C ASP A 42 21.18 -2.44 -23.08
N PRO A 43 20.74 -3.28 -22.11
CA PRO A 43 20.09 -2.81 -20.89
C PRO A 43 20.92 -1.77 -20.12
N ILE A 44 22.24 -1.84 -20.18
CA ILE A 44 23.13 -0.89 -19.49
C ILE A 44 22.98 0.53 -20.05
N SER A 45 22.85 0.68 -21.37
CA SER A 45 22.68 2.00 -21.99
C SER A 45 21.34 2.65 -21.60
N VAL A 46 20.28 1.83 -21.47
CA VAL A 46 18.96 2.28 -21.01
C VAL A 46 19.00 2.67 -19.54
N LEU A 47 19.71 1.90 -18.71
CA LEU A 47 19.89 2.17 -17.28
C LEU A 47 20.70 3.44 -16.98
N ARG A 48 21.54 3.91 -17.91
CA ARG A 48 22.28 5.18 -17.77
C ARG A 48 21.40 6.41 -17.99
N MET A 49 20.18 6.27 -18.52
CA MET A 49 19.30 7.41 -18.74
C MET A 49 18.74 7.90 -17.40
N SER A 50 19.20 9.06 -16.94
CA SER A 50 18.72 9.73 -15.71
C SER A 50 17.23 10.08 -15.75
N SER A 51 16.63 10.08 -16.94
CA SER A 51 15.19 10.23 -17.18
C SER A 51 14.38 9.01 -16.75
N TYR A 52 14.99 7.83 -16.74
CA TYR A 52 14.29 6.55 -16.52
C TYR A 52 13.73 6.40 -15.09
N PRO A 53 14.52 6.69 -14.02
CA PRO A 53 14.01 6.69 -12.66
C PRO A 53 12.92 7.75 -12.44
N ARG A 54 13.00 8.90 -13.12
CA ARG A 54 12.02 10.00 -13.00
C ARG A 54 10.68 9.68 -13.65
N VAL A 55 10.66 8.90 -14.73
CA VAL A 55 9.42 8.46 -15.36
C VAL A 55 8.78 7.32 -14.57
N MET A 56 9.57 6.51 -13.87
CA MET A 56 9.06 5.48 -12.97
C MET A 56 8.30 6.03 -11.77
N THR A 57 8.71 7.15 -11.18
CA THR A 57 7.98 7.75 -10.04
C THR A 57 6.56 8.20 -10.40
N LEU A 58 6.23 8.30 -11.70
CA LEU A 58 4.90 8.64 -12.19
C LEU A 58 3.97 7.41 -12.31
N LEU A 59 4.51 6.19 -12.18
CA LEU A 59 3.74 4.95 -12.25
C LEU A 59 3.21 4.55 -10.86
N LEU A 60 1.98 4.04 -10.85
CA LEU A 60 1.38 3.41 -9.67
C LEU A 60 2.23 2.20 -9.20
N PRO A 61 2.31 1.93 -7.88
CA PRO A 61 3.17 0.88 -7.31
C PRO A 61 2.98 -0.52 -7.93
N ALA A 62 1.75 -0.86 -8.32
CA ALA A 62 1.43 -2.14 -8.95
C ALA A 62 2.13 -2.32 -10.32
N ASN A 63 2.14 -1.28 -11.15
CA ASN A 63 2.75 -1.31 -12.49
C ASN A 63 4.27 -1.14 -12.41
N LEU A 64 4.72 -0.35 -11.42
CA LEU A 64 6.14 -0.11 -11.13
C LEU A 64 6.83 -1.43 -10.74
N ARG A 65 6.20 -2.29 -9.94
CA ARG A 65 6.72 -3.61 -9.57
C ARG A 65 6.84 -4.55 -10.77
N GLN A 66 5.82 -4.61 -11.62
CA GLN A 66 5.86 -5.44 -12.84
C GLN A 66 7.02 -5.01 -13.75
N LEU A 67 7.19 -3.70 -13.95
CA LEU A 67 8.28 -3.16 -14.76
C LEU A 67 9.66 -3.41 -14.13
N ALA A 68 9.81 -3.17 -12.81
CA ALA A 68 11.04 -3.45 -12.08
C ALA A 68 11.44 -4.93 -12.16
N ALA A 69 10.46 -5.85 -12.05
CA ALA A 69 10.71 -7.28 -12.21
C ALA A 69 11.09 -7.67 -13.65
N THR A 70 10.55 -6.98 -14.67
CA THR A 70 10.95 -7.19 -16.08
C THR A 70 12.36 -6.68 -16.33
N ILE A 71 12.73 -5.52 -15.78
CA ILE A 71 14.09 -4.95 -15.85
C ILE A 71 15.09 -5.86 -15.15
N ALA A 72 14.82 -6.26 -13.91
CA ALA A 72 15.71 -7.16 -13.17
C ALA A 72 15.90 -8.48 -13.93
N ARG A 73 14.82 -9.05 -14.48
CA ARG A 73 14.92 -10.26 -15.32
C ARG A 73 15.66 -10.03 -16.62
N ALA A 74 15.50 -8.88 -17.29
CA ALA A 74 16.23 -8.56 -18.52
C ALA A 74 17.73 -8.43 -18.27
N VAL A 75 18.11 -7.73 -17.18
CA VAL A 75 19.52 -7.55 -16.78
C VAL A 75 20.15 -8.86 -16.30
N LEU A 76 19.41 -9.71 -15.59
CA LEU A 76 19.89 -11.01 -15.11
C LEU A 76 19.93 -12.09 -16.20
N ARG A 77 19.04 -12.02 -17.21
CA ARG A 77 19.03 -12.95 -18.35
C ARG A 77 20.04 -12.58 -19.42
N GLY A 78 20.29 -11.30 -19.64
CA GLY A 78 21.42 -10.86 -20.44
C GLY A 78 22.71 -11.26 -19.75
N GLU A 79 23.72 -11.70 -20.49
CA GLU A 79 25.11 -11.76 -20.01
C GLU A 79 25.69 -10.34 -19.83
N THR A 80 24.89 -9.45 -19.24
CA THR A 80 25.18 -8.04 -19.08
C THR A 80 26.24 -7.88 -17.99
N ARG A 81 27.46 -7.53 -18.40
CA ARG A 81 28.58 -7.30 -17.48
C ARG A 81 28.39 -5.97 -16.76
N VAL A 82 27.81 -6.01 -15.57
CA VAL A 82 27.76 -4.86 -14.66
C VAL A 82 29.20 -4.53 -14.25
N SER A 83 29.70 -3.38 -14.71
CA SER A 83 31.14 -3.04 -14.61
C SER A 83 31.38 -1.78 -13.77
N THR A 84 30.35 -0.99 -13.45
CA THR A 84 30.48 0.24 -12.67
C THR A 84 29.59 0.23 -11.42
N PRO A 85 30.01 0.86 -10.31
CA PRO A 85 29.23 0.87 -9.06
C PRO A 85 27.89 1.60 -9.20
N GLU A 86 27.79 2.62 -10.06
CA GLU A 86 26.54 3.35 -10.29
C GLU A 86 25.47 2.46 -10.94
N GLN A 87 25.88 1.50 -11.76
CA GLN A 87 25.00 0.50 -12.36
C GLN A 87 24.47 -0.45 -11.28
N VAL A 88 25.34 -0.85 -10.36
CA VAL A 88 24.97 -1.70 -9.21
C VAL A 88 23.97 -0.97 -8.33
N GLU A 89 24.22 0.29 -7.97
CA GLU A 89 23.30 1.09 -7.16
C GLU A 89 21.93 1.28 -7.83
N THR A 90 21.93 1.52 -9.14
CA THR A 90 20.69 1.69 -9.91
C THR A 90 19.91 0.37 -9.96
N LEU A 91 20.59 -0.76 -10.13
CA LEU A 91 19.98 -2.09 -10.04
C LEU A 91 19.41 -2.36 -8.66
N PHE A 92 20.16 -2.06 -7.60
CA PHE A 92 19.71 -2.22 -6.22
C PHE A 92 18.50 -1.34 -5.90
N LYS A 93 18.40 -0.13 -6.47
CA LYS A 93 17.17 0.69 -6.35
C LYS A 93 15.96 -0.01 -6.95
N PHE A 94 16.10 -0.74 -8.06
CA PHE A 94 14.98 -1.53 -8.62
C PHE A 94 14.67 -2.75 -7.76
N ILE A 95 15.68 -3.43 -7.23
CA ILE A 95 15.49 -4.59 -6.36
C ILE A 95 14.90 -4.15 -5.01
N GLU A 96 15.24 -2.97 -4.48
CA GLU A 96 14.65 -2.43 -3.25
C GLU A 96 13.13 -2.26 -3.37
N VAL A 97 12.64 -1.81 -4.53
CA VAL A 97 11.21 -1.76 -4.83
C VAL A 97 10.57 -3.15 -4.79
N LEU A 98 11.31 -4.20 -5.16
CA LEU A 98 10.84 -5.59 -5.10
C LEU A 98 10.93 -6.18 -3.70
N ILE A 99 11.91 -5.76 -2.88
CA ILE A 99 12.16 -6.24 -1.50
C ILE A 99 11.26 -5.57 -0.47
N ARG A 100 10.72 -4.38 -0.76
CA ARG A 100 9.58 -3.86 0.01
C ARG A 100 8.40 -4.77 -0.25
N ASP A 101 8.32 -5.83 0.55
CA ASP A 101 7.25 -6.82 0.54
C ASP A 101 5.93 -6.05 0.35
N GLY A 102 5.34 -6.25 -0.83
CA GLY A 102 3.90 -6.41 -0.79
C GLY A 102 3.72 -7.64 0.07
N ASP A 103 3.04 -7.48 1.21
CA ASP A 103 2.52 -8.57 2.01
C ASP A 103 1.66 -9.48 1.11
N ASP A 104 2.34 -10.37 0.38
CA ASP A 104 1.78 -11.49 -0.37
C ASP A 104 1.72 -12.74 0.55
N GLY A 105 1.72 -12.52 1.88
CA GLY A 105 1.75 -13.52 2.94
C GLY A 105 0.41 -13.80 3.63
N GLY A 106 -0.71 -13.29 3.13
CA GLY A 106 -2.06 -13.60 3.64
C GLY A 106 -2.83 -14.47 2.65
N GLY A 107 -3.07 -15.73 3.01
CA GLY A 107 -3.79 -16.72 2.19
C GLY A 107 -4.97 -16.11 1.43
N GLY A 108 -4.85 -16.10 0.10
CA GLY A 108 -5.77 -15.39 -0.79
C GLY A 108 -7.21 -15.86 -0.67
N VAL A 109 -7.98 -15.19 0.17
CA VAL A 109 -9.44 -15.17 0.05
C VAL A 109 -9.73 -14.39 -1.23
N SER A 110 -10.28 -15.05 -2.25
CA SER A 110 -10.72 -14.38 -3.47
C SER A 110 -11.83 -13.38 -3.13
N LEU A 111 -11.47 -12.11 -2.94
CA LEU A 111 -12.42 -11.04 -2.65
C LEU A 111 -13.20 -10.74 -3.95
N PRO A 112 -14.54 -10.83 -3.97
CA PRO A 112 -15.32 -10.78 -5.21
C PRO A 112 -15.21 -9.45 -5.98
N ASN A 113 -14.80 -8.37 -5.31
CA ASN A 113 -14.67 -7.01 -5.89
C ASN A 113 -13.32 -6.33 -5.60
N ALA A 114 -12.34 -7.06 -5.06
CA ALA A 114 -11.04 -6.52 -4.68
C ALA A 114 -9.92 -7.43 -5.20
N ARG A 115 -8.86 -6.83 -5.75
CA ARG A 115 -7.65 -7.58 -6.15
C ARG A 115 -6.62 -7.50 -5.03
N ALA A 116 -5.83 -8.56 -4.88
CA ALA A 116 -4.68 -8.56 -3.98
C ALA A 116 -3.75 -7.38 -4.32
N GLY A 117 -3.31 -6.64 -3.31
CA GLY A 117 -2.43 -5.47 -3.45
C GLY A 117 -3.11 -4.19 -3.95
N GLU A 118 -4.43 -4.13 -4.12
CA GLU A 118 -5.13 -2.87 -4.35
C GLU A 118 -5.13 -2.01 -3.07
N PRO A 119 -4.81 -0.71 -3.14
CA PRO A 119 -4.88 0.17 -1.97
C PRO A 119 -6.33 0.34 -1.54
N MET A 120 -6.62 -0.05 -0.30
CA MET A 120 -7.95 0.01 0.31
C MET A 120 -7.95 0.97 1.49
N ILE A 121 -9.02 1.76 1.57
CA ILE A 121 -9.31 2.67 2.67
C ILE A 121 -10.54 2.13 3.40
N LEU A 122 -10.49 2.22 4.72
CA LEU A 122 -11.61 1.87 5.56
C LEU A 122 -12.30 3.13 6.09
N CYS A 123 -13.60 3.20 5.92
CA CYS A 123 -14.45 4.27 6.42
C CYS A 123 -15.45 3.69 7.42
N ALA A 124 -15.46 4.20 8.64
CA ALA A 124 -16.40 3.83 9.68
C ALA A 124 -16.67 5.03 10.59
N GLY A 125 -17.85 5.09 11.20
CA GLY A 125 -18.20 6.19 12.09
C GLY A 125 -19.61 6.09 12.65
N ALA A 126 -20.32 7.21 12.65
CA ALA A 126 -21.68 7.35 13.17
C ALA A 126 -22.73 6.51 12.42
N ASP A 127 -22.43 6.08 11.19
CA ASP A 127 -23.30 5.17 10.42
C ASP A 127 -23.28 3.73 10.95
N ARG A 128 -22.43 3.43 11.94
CA ARG A 128 -22.28 2.13 12.62
C ARG A 128 -21.93 0.99 11.65
N GLY A 129 -21.45 1.35 10.47
CA GLY A 129 -21.08 0.44 9.41
C GLY A 129 -19.62 0.62 9.04
N VAL A 130 -19.09 -0.38 8.36
CA VAL A 130 -17.76 -0.31 7.76
C VAL A 130 -17.91 -0.30 6.26
N THR A 131 -17.28 0.65 5.59
CA THR A 131 -17.16 0.68 4.14
C THR A 131 -15.71 0.56 3.76
N VAL A 132 -15.42 -0.42 2.92
CA VAL A 132 -14.09 -0.57 2.32
C VAL A 132 -14.15 0.04 0.93
N VAL A 133 -13.29 1.02 0.69
CA VAL A 133 -13.22 1.80 -0.56
C VAL A 133 -11.87 1.56 -1.19
N ASN A 134 -11.83 1.31 -2.50
CA ASN A 134 -10.57 1.30 -3.23
C ASN A 134 -10.11 2.75 -3.47
N GLU A 135 -8.90 3.09 -3.03
CA GLU A 135 -8.35 4.44 -3.11
C GLU A 135 -8.23 4.93 -4.56
N THR A 136 -7.67 4.10 -5.44
CA THR A 136 -7.43 4.49 -6.84
C THR A 136 -8.72 4.64 -7.65
N ARG A 137 -9.74 3.83 -7.36
CA ARG A 137 -11.02 3.85 -8.08
C ARG A 137 -12.07 4.71 -7.40
N MET A 138 -11.82 5.19 -6.18
CA MET A 138 -12.78 5.90 -5.33
C MET A 138 -14.16 5.22 -5.29
N ARG A 139 -14.16 3.89 -5.24
CA ARG A 139 -15.38 3.07 -5.29
C ARG A 139 -15.44 2.13 -4.10
N ALA A 140 -16.62 2.05 -3.47
CA ALA A 140 -16.87 1.06 -2.43
C ALA A 140 -16.74 -0.37 -2.99
N VAL A 141 -15.84 -1.14 -2.40
CA VAL A 141 -15.62 -2.56 -2.67
C VAL A 141 -16.66 -3.40 -1.94
N ALA A 142 -16.92 -3.03 -0.69
CA ALA A 142 -17.87 -3.71 0.19
C ALA A 142 -18.34 -2.77 1.30
N ARG A 143 -19.50 -3.10 1.87
CA ARG A 143 -20.07 -2.37 3.00
C ARG A 143 -20.67 -3.37 3.98
N TRP A 144 -20.14 -3.42 5.19
CA TRP A 144 -20.73 -4.15 6.31
C TRP A 144 -21.65 -3.21 7.08
N THR A 145 -22.96 -3.42 6.92
CA THR A 145 -23.98 -2.62 7.59
C THR A 145 -24.22 -3.11 9.02
N ASN A 146 -24.48 -2.18 9.94
CA ASN A 146 -24.72 -2.47 11.36
C ASN A 146 -23.63 -3.36 11.98
N ALA A 147 -22.37 -3.06 11.68
CA ALA A 147 -21.23 -3.81 12.21
C ALA A 147 -21.13 -3.68 13.74
N MET A 148 -21.57 -2.54 14.29
CA MET A 148 -21.63 -2.27 15.72
C MET A 148 -23.02 -1.77 16.13
N LYS A 149 -23.33 -1.92 17.42
CA LYS A 149 -24.58 -1.41 17.99
C LYS A 149 -24.56 0.12 18.07
N PHE A 150 -23.39 0.69 18.39
CA PHE A 150 -23.16 2.13 18.53
C PHE A 150 -22.14 2.64 17.50
N GLU A 151 -21.88 3.95 17.55
CA GLU A 151 -20.96 4.63 16.64
C GLU A 151 -19.55 4.06 16.75
N ILE A 152 -18.92 3.86 15.59
CA ILE A 152 -17.57 3.31 15.52
C ILE A 152 -16.58 4.47 15.75
N THR A 153 -15.79 4.37 16.80
CA THR A 153 -14.79 5.39 17.17
C THR A 153 -13.39 5.04 16.69
N GLY A 154 -13.14 3.76 16.39
CA GLY A 154 -11.89 3.31 15.81
C GLY A 154 -12.11 2.15 14.87
N ALA A 155 -11.34 2.12 13.78
CA ALA A 155 -11.36 0.99 12.87
C ALA A 155 -10.00 0.79 12.18
N LYS A 156 -9.61 -0.48 11.99
CA LYS A 156 -8.34 -0.90 11.38
C LYS A 156 -8.53 -2.17 10.57
N PHE A 157 -7.74 -2.33 9.51
CA PHE A 157 -7.63 -3.62 8.83
C PHE A 157 -6.85 -4.62 9.69
N SER A 158 -7.15 -5.91 9.50
CA SER A 158 -6.30 -6.98 10.01
C SER A 158 -5.17 -7.26 9.00
N ALA A 159 -3.94 -7.37 9.50
CA ALA A 159 -2.81 -7.82 8.68
C ALA A 159 -2.79 -9.35 8.58
N ALA A 160 -3.22 -10.05 9.64
CA ALA A 160 -3.41 -11.51 9.64
C ALA A 160 -4.47 -12.01 8.64
N SER A 161 -5.49 -11.19 8.33
CA SER A 161 -6.58 -11.58 7.44
C SER A 161 -7.11 -10.40 6.63
N PRO A 162 -6.82 -10.32 5.32
CA PRO A 162 -7.21 -9.18 4.48
C PRO A 162 -8.72 -8.95 4.37
N ASP A 163 -9.53 -9.99 4.59
CA ASP A 163 -11.00 -9.93 4.57
C ASP A 163 -11.62 -9.52 5.91
N HIS A 164 -10.79 -9.22 6.93
CA HIS A 164 -11.22 -8.85 8.27
C HIS A 164 -10.80 -7.45 8.69
N VAL A 165 -11.62 -6.88 9.57
CA VAL A 165 -11.42 -5.56 10.15
C VAL A 165 -11.69 -5.61 11.65
N TYR A 166 -10.93 -4.80 12.38
CA TYR A 166 -11.19 -4.49 13.78
C TYR A 166 -11.97 -3.19 13.85
N VAL A 167 -13.09 -3.20 14.55
CA VAL A 167 -13.89 -2.02 14.86
C VAL A 167 -14.04 -1.90 16.36
N ALA A 168 -13.95 -0.68 16.87
CA ALA A 168 -14.11 -0.37 18.27
C ALA A 168 -15.17 0.72 18.42
N SER A 169 -15.99 0.59 19.46
CA SER A 169 -16.89 1.65 19.88
C SER A 169 -16.63 2.03 21.34
N GLY A 170 -16.44 3.33 21.55
CA GLY A 170 -16.23 3.90 22.88
C GLY A 170 -17.51 3.95 23.72
N LEU A 171 -18.69 3.72 23.13
CA LEU A 171 -19.97 3.84 23.85
C LEU A 171 -20.47 2.52 24.44
N ASP A 172 -20.24 1.39 23.77
CA ASP A 172 -20.49 0.04 24.28
C ASP A 172 -19.24 -0.66 24.82
N TYR A 173 -18.09 0.03 24.72
CA TYR A 173 -16.80 -0.40 25.22
C TYR A 173 -16.33 -1.68 24.52
N GLU A 174 -16.84 -1.93 23.31
CA GLU A 174 -16.69 -3.19 22.62
C GLU A 174 -15.71 -3.05 21.46
N LEU A 175 -14.83 -4.03 21.34
CA LEU A 175 -13.99 -4.26 20.17
C LEU A 175 -14.47 -5.52 19.48
N VAL A 176 -14.67 -5.42 18.17
CA VAL A 176 -15.14 -6.51 17.31
C VAL A 176 -14.15 -6.71 16.17
N CYS A 177 -13.71 -7.94 15.96
CA CYS A 177 -13.09 -8.41 14.74
C CYS A 177 -14.15 -9.09 13.88
N GLY A 178 -14.30 -8.69 12.61
CA GLY A 178 -15.25 -9.34 11.72
C GLY A 178 -14.91 -9.22 10.24
N CYS A 179 -15.54 -10.07 9.45
CA CYS A 179 -15.32 -10.21 8.02
C CYS A 179 -16.18 -9.20 7.25
N TRP A 180 -15.55 -8.20 6.63
CA TRP A 180 -16.26 -7.13 5.93
C TRP A 180 -16.86 -7.58 4.60
N THR A 181 -16.34 -8.66 3.99
CA THR A 181 -16.94 -9.24 2.78
C THR A 181 -18.20 -10.04 3.07
N ARG A 182 -18.19 -10.83 4.16
CA ARG A 182 -19.34 -11.61 4.62
C ARG A 182 -20.34 -10.78 5.44
N GLN A 183 -19.98 -9.55 5.78
CA GLN A 183 -20.80 -8.64 6.59
C GLN A 183 -21.24 -9.27 7.92
N ALA A 184 -20.32 -9.99 8.57
CA ALA A 184 -20.57 -10.69 9.81
C ALA A 184 -19.25 -10.91 10.54
N ILE A 185 -19.32 -11.20 11.84
CA ILE A 185 -18.14 -11.57 12.63
C ILE A 185 -17.41 -12.76 11.99
N ALA A 186 -18.15 -13.76 11.48
CA ALA A 186 -17.68 -14.85 10.60
C ALA A 186 -16.23 -15.34 10.85
N GLY A 187 -16.01 -15.97 12.01
CA GLY A 187 -14.70 -16.46 12.44
C GLY A 187 -13.88 -15.45 13.23
N GLY A 188 -14.36 -14.21 13.35
CA GLY A 188 -13.84 -13.19 14.25
C GLY A 188 -14.34 -13.36 15.68
N PHE A 189 -14.18 -12.31 16.48
CA PHE A 189 -14.46 -12.32 17.91
C PHE A 189 -14.88 -10.93 18.36
N SER A 190 -15.51 -10.84 19.54
CA SER A 190 -15.69 -9.57 20.21
C SER A 190 -15.36 -9.69 21.69
N PHE A 191 -14.92 -8.58 22.27
CA PHE A 191 -14.68 -8.47 23.70
C PHE A 191 -14.98 -7.05 24.16
N ARG A 192 -15.36 -6.93 25.43
CA ARG A 192 -15.65 -5.63 26.05
C ARG A 192 -14.54 -5.25 27.02
N GLY A 193 -14.20 -3.97 26.97
CA GLY A 193 -13.43 -3.32 28.02
C GLY A 193 -14.24 -3.21 29.31
N ASP A 194 -13.52 -2.87 30.37
CA ASP A 194 -14.09 -2.54 31.69
C ASP A 194 -14.75 -1.14 31.71
N SER A 195 -14.35 -0.27 30.79
CA SER A 195 -14.80 1.12 30.63
C SER A 195 -14.65 1.57 29.17
N ARG A 196 -15.00 2.83 28.86
CA ARG A 196 -14.96 3.38 27.49
C ARG A 196 -13.64 3.12 26.79
N LEU A 197 -13.71 2.60 25.58
CA LEU A 197 -12.54 2.50 24.71
C LEU A 197 -12.19 3.90 24.18
N LEU A 198 -11.03 4.41 24.58
CA LEU A 198 -10.50 5.70 24.10
C LEU A 198 -9.78 5.55 22.77
N GLY A 199 -9.23 4.36 22.50
CA GLY A 199 -8.49 4.11 21.27
C GLY A 199 -8.12 2.65 21.09
N MET A 200 -7.71 2.34 19.85
CA MET A 200 -7.31 1.01 19.40
C MET A 200 -6.03 1.12 18.56
N ALA A 201 -5.13 0.18 18.75
CA ALA A 201 -3.94 0.00 17.92
C ALA A 201 -3.83 -1.47 17.49
N THR A 202 -3.22 -1.68 16.33
CA THR A 202 -2.94 -3.00 15.78
C THR A 202 -1.48 -3.06 15.39
N SER A 203 -0.82 -4.18 15.67
CA SER A 203 0.53 -4.46 15.17
C SER A 203 0.55 -5.83 14.50
N GLU A 204 1.19 -5.90 13.34
CA GLU A 204 1.53 -7.17 12.71
C GLU A 204 2.59 -7.87 13.57
N ALA A 205 2.32 -9.11 13.98
CA ALA A 205 3.25 -9.95 14.76
C ALA A 205 3.95 -11.01 13.88
N GLY A 206 3.85 -10.87 12.55
CA GLY A 206 4.41 -11.73 11.52
C GLY A 206 3.52 -12.94 11.16
N ALA A 207 3.67 -13.45 9.93
CA ALA A 207 3.13 -14.72 9.43
C ALA A 207 1.67 -15.05 9.85
N GLY A 208 0.71 -14.21 9.45
CA GLY A 208 -0.72 -14.46 9.75
C GLY A 208 -1.13 -14.16 11.20
N LYS A 209 -0.31 -13.38 11.93
CA LYS A 209 -0.60 -13.01 13.33
C LYS A 209 -0.71 -11.51 13.50
N ASP A 210 -1.76 -11.12 14.22
CA ASP A 210 -1.99 -9.74 14.65
C ASP A 210 -2.02 -9.66 16.16
N ILE A 211 -1.63 -8.51 16.69
CA ILE A 211 -1.98 -8.09 18.04
C ILE A 211 -2.88 -6.88 17.90
N VAL A 212 -4.08 -6.95 18.47
CA VAL A 212 -4.98 -5.81 18.62
C VAL A 212 -5.03 -5.43 20.09
N ALA A 213 -4.85 -4.15 20.38
CA ALA A 213 -4.93 -3.62 21.73
C ALA A 213 -5.86 -2.40 21.76
N ALA A 214 -6.61 -2.24 22.84
CA ALA A 214 -7.42 -1.07 23.10
C ALA A 214 -7.15 -0.53 24.50
N TRP A 215 -7.23 0.79 24.62
CA TRP A 215 -7.04 1.51 25.87
C TRP A 215 -8.40 1.95 26.41
N CYS A 216 -8.64 1.66 27.68
CA CYS A 216 -9.89 1.98 28.36
C CYS A 216 -9.74 3.27 29.20
N GLU A 217 -10.83 4.00 29.39
CA GLU A 217 -10.87 5.25 30.18
C GLU A 217 -10.44 5.04 31.63
N SER A 218 -10.62 3.83 32.17
CA SER A 218 -10.12 3.40 33.49
C SER A 218 -8.59 3.37 33.60
N GLY A 219 -7.87 3.46 32.47
CA GLY A 219 -6.41 3.30 32.40
C GLY A 219 -5.96 1.86 32.15
N ASN A 220 -6.90 0.92 32.03
CA ASN A 220 -6.59 -0.47 31.70
C ASN A 220 -6.38 -0.67 30.20
N LEU A 221 -5.43 -1.55 29.85
CA LEU A 221 -5.20 -1.99 28.48
C LEU A 221 -5.77 -3.40 28.31
N ILE A 222 -6.52 -3.59 27.24
CA ILE A 222 -7.00 -4.90 26.81
C ILE A 222 -6.31 -5.24 25.49
N ALA A 223 -5.79 -6.47 25.37
CA ALA A 223 -5.11 -6.92 24.16
C ALA A 223 -5.51 -8.34 23.82
N ALA A 224 -5.62 -8.61 22.52
CA ALA A 224 -5.88 -9.93 21.98
C ALA A 224 -4.84 -10.24 20.90
N ARG A 225 -4.28 -11.45 20.98
CA ARG A 225 -3.48 -12.03 19.90
C ARG A 225 -4.41 -12.79 18.98
N VAL A 226 -4.33 -12.47 17.69
CA VAL A 226 -5.10 -13.12 16.63
C VAL A 226 -4.13 -13.97 15.82
N GLU A 227 -4.40 -15.25 15.70
CA GLU A 227 -3.61 -16.18 14.88
C GLU A 227 -4.55 -16.83 13.86
N ARG A 228 -4.22 -16.73 12.58
CA ARG A 228 -5.04 -17.28 11.49
C ARG A 228 -4.19 -17.82 10.35
#